data_AF-A0A5A9EA61-F1
#
_entry.id   AF-A0A5A9EA61-F1
#
_cell.length_a   1.000
_cell.length_b   1.000
_cell.length_c   1.000
_cell.angle_alpha   90.00
_cell.angle_beta   90.00
_cell.angle_gamma   90.00
#
_symmetry.space_group_name_H-M   'P 1'
#
loop_
_entity.id
_entity.type
_entity.pdbx_description
1 polymer ?
#
loop_
_entity_poly.entity_id
_entity_poly.type
_entity_poly.pdbx_seq_one_letter_code
_entity_poly.pdbx_strand_id
1 'polypeptide(L)'
;MNFKLIFDDRYHLHVGYYKNQKDLEAIFLKVKDQNIWCMFLENDFYKLNLSEEYPAIKDFGLLIGIYLIESEDLSVEQGSELFEKFLNDQNIV
;
A
#
# COMPACT_ATOMS: atom_id res chain seq x y z
N MET A 1 -21.16 13.28 6.41
CA MET A 1 -19.86 13.51 7.09
C MET A 1 -18.77 13.21 6.09
N ASN A 2 -17.92 14.17 5.76
CA ASN A 2 -16.75 13.93 4.91
C ASN A 2 -15.61 13.46 5.81
N PHE A 3 -15.27 12.17 5.75
CA PHE A 3 -14.04 11.67 6.34
C PHE A 3 -12.88 12.12 5.45
N LYS A 4 -12.05 13.02 5.95
CA LYS A 4 -10.80 13.40 5.30
C LYS A 4 -9.69 12.53 5.90
N LEU A 5 -9.11 11.64 5.10
CA LEU A 5 -7.85 11.00 5.45
C LEU A 5 -6.77 12.09 5.46
N ILE A 6 -6.16 12.28 6.62
CA ILE A 6 -5.01 13.17 6.79
C ILE A 6 -3.85 12.23 7.11
N PHE A 7 -2.84 12.23 6.26
CA PHE A 7 -1.63 11.44 6.46
C PHE A 7 -0.59 12.24 7.24
N ASP A 8 0.23 11.54 8.01
CA ASP A 8 1.39 12.10 8.69
C ASP A 8 2.56 12.17 7.70
N ASP A 9 3.02 13.39 7.39
CA ASP A 9 4.05 13.66 6.39
C ASP A 9 5.45 13.15 6.80
N ARG A 10 5.63 12.80 8.07
CA ARG A 10 6.87 12.19 8.57
C ARG A 10 7.00 10.72 8.19
N TYR A 11 5.90 10.05 7.88
CA TYR A 11 5.85 8.60 7.69
C TYR A 11 5.40 8.24 6.28
N HIS A 12 6.38 7.81 5.48
CA HIS A 12 6.21 7.35 4.12
C HIS A 12 7.13 6.15 3.91
N LEU A 13 6.54 4.97 3.68
CA LEU A 13 7.27 3.72 3.61
C LEU A 13 7.09 3.08 2.23
N HIS A 14 8.17 2.99 1.47
CA HIS A 14 8.21 2.19 0.25
C HIS A 14 8.42 0.71 0.59
N VAL A 15 7.65 -0.15 -0.06
CA VAL A 15 7.77 -1.61 0.04
C VAL A 15 7.80 -2.19 -1.36
N GLY A 16 8.54 -3.28 -1.55
CA GLY A 16 8.80 -3.80 -2.89
C GLY A 16 8.80 -5.31 -2.98
N TYR A 17 8.45 -5.81 -4.17
CA TYR A 17 8.60 -7.20 -4.57
C TYR A 17 9.58 -7.27 -5.75
N TYR A 18 10.79 -7.76 -5.48
CA TYR A 18 11.91 -7.80 -6.44
C TYR A 18 12.32 -9.24 -6.80
N LYS A 19 11.36 -10.16 -6.86
CA LYS A 19 11.60 -11.59 -7.15
C LYS A 19 11.02 -11.94 -8.53
N ASN A 20 11.41 -13.09 -9.09
CA ASN A 20 10.82 -13.64 -10.32
C ASN A 20 10.80 -12.66 -11.52
N GLN A 21 11.86 -11.88 -11.69
CA GLN A 21 12.01 -10.86 -12.74
C GLN A 21 10.99 -9.71 -12.67
N LYS A 22 10.36 -9.52 -11.52
CA LYS A 22 9.46 -8.41 -11.27
C LYS A 22 10.15 -7.35 -10.42
N ASP A 23 9.72 -6.14 -10.66
CA ASP A 23 10.13 -4.93 -9.94
C ASP A 23 8.85 -4.14 -9.68
N LEU A 24 8.18 -4.46 -8.57
CA LEU A 24 6.91 -3.88 -8.19
C LEU A 24 7.08 -3.18 -6.85
N GLU A 25 6.54 -1.98 -6.73
CA GLU A 25 6.56 -1.19 -5.49
C GLU A 25 5.17 -0.72 -5.11
N ALA A 26 4.96 -0.61 -3.81
CA ALA A 26 3.82 0.03 -3.20
C ALA A 26 4.29 0.99 -2.10
N ILE A 27 3.39 1.89 -1.72
CA ILE A 27 3.66 2.92 -0.73
C ILE A 27 2.69 2.77 0.44
N PHE A 28 3.23 2.79 1.64
CA PHE A 28 2.47 2.90 2.87
C PHE A 28 2.50 4.34 3.41
N LEU A 29 1.33 4.89 3.71
CA LEU A 29 1.16 6.18 4.39
C LEU A 29 0.48 5.99 5.73
N LYS A 30 1.04 6.59 6.79
CA LYS A 30 0.46 6.55 8.14
C LYS A 30 -0.64 7.58 8.27
N VAL A 31 -1.81 7.17 8.74
CA VAL A 31 -2.90 8.10 9.08
C VAL A 31 -2.49 8.89 10.33
N LYS A 32 -2.65 10.21 10.27
CA LYS A 32 -2.27 11.11 11.35
C LYS A 32 -3.02 10.77 12.65
N ASP A 33 -2.27 10.75 13.75
CA ASP A 33 -2.75 10.46 15.11
C ASP A 33 -3.45 9.08 15.24
N GLN A 34 -3.18 8.15 14.32
CA GLN A 34 -3.77 6.82 14.31
C GLN A 34 -2.70 5.75 13.98
N ASN A 35 -2.92 4.54 14.51
CA ASN A 35 -2.11 3.37 14.21
C ASN A 35 -2.57 2.68 12.91
N ILE A 36 -3.04 3.46 11.95
CA ILE A 36 -3.58 2.97 10.67
C ILE A 36 -2.60 3.32 9.57
N TRP A 37 -2.28 2.35 8.74
CA TRP A 37 -1.43 2.50 7.56
C TRP A 37 -2.23 2.11 6.31
N CYS A 38 -2.20 2.99 5.32
CA CYS A 38 -2.87 2.78 4.03
C CYS A 38 -1.82 2.43 2.97
N MET A 39 -2.04 1.34 2.24
CA MET A 39 -1.18 0.88 1.16
C MET A 39 -1.72 1.36 -0.19
N PHE A 40 -0.85 1.98 -0.97
CA PHE A 40 -1.15 2.54 -2.28
C PHE A 40 -0.29 1.91 -3.36
N LEU A 41 -0.88 1.71 -4.54
CA LEU A 41 -0.22 1.17 -5.72
C LEU A 41 -0.46 2.07 -6.93
N GLU A 42 0.62 2.50 -7.57
CA GLU A 42 0.59 3.28 -8.80
C GLU A 42 0.38 2.35 -10.01
N ASN A 43 -0.86 1.87 -10.18
CA ASN A 43 -1.14 0.86 -11.20
C ASN A 43 -1.05 1.40 -12.63
N ASP A 44 -1.15 2.70 -12.86
CA ASP A 44 -1.00 3.27 -14.21
C ASP A 44 0.42 3.06 -14.76
N PHE A 45 1.42 2.99 -13.87
CA PHE A 45 2.79 2.67 -14.24
C PHE A 45 2.98 1.17 -14.53
N TYR A 46 2.53 0.31 -13.62
CA TYR A 46 2.76 -1.15 -13.72
C TYR A 46 1.78 -1.89 -14.64
N LYS A 47 0.60 -1.31 -14.91
CA LYS A 47 -0.47 -1.86 -15.76
C LYS A 47 -0.89 -3.28 -15.37
N LEU A 48 -1.00 -3.52 -14.06
CA LEU A 48 -1.40 -4.82 -13.52
C LEU A 48 -2.89 -5.04 -13.74
N ASN A 49 -3.25 -6.26 -14.12
CA ASN A 49 -4.64 -6.71 -14.19
C ASN A 49 -5.06 -7.15 -12.79
N LEU A 50 -5.68 -6.23 -12.05
CA LEU A 50 -6.23 -6.53 -10.73
C LEU A 50 -7.54 -7.31 -10.86
N SER A 51 -7.77 -8.26 -9.95
CA SER A 51 -9.00 -9.06 -9.91
C SER A 51 -10.18 -8.27 -9.32
N GLU A 52 -9.90 -7.18 -8.61
CA GLU A 52 -10.87 -6.33 -7.92
C GLU A 52 -10.70 -4.85 -8.31
N GLU A 53 -11.77 -4.07 -8.16
CA GLU A 53 -11.73 -2.62 -8.32
C GLU A 53 -11.32 -1.94 -7.02
N TYR A 54 -10.30 -1.07 -7.10
CA TYR A 54 -9.80 -0.30 -5.97
C TYR A 54 -10.05 1.19 -6.17
N PRO A 55 -10.37 1.94 -5.10
CA PRO A 55 -10.58 3.38 -5.21
C PRO A 55 -9.26 4.07 -5.55
N ALA A 56 -9.27 4.84 -6.64
CA ALA A 56 -8.17 5.71 -7.03
C ALA A 56 -8.21 7.00 -6.20
N ILE A 57 -7.11 7.28 -5.51
CA ILE A 57 -6.90 8.52 -4.79
C ILE A 57 -5.92 9.37 -5.60
N LYS A 58 -6.37 10.59 -5.94
CA LYS A 58 -5.57 11.55 -6.68
C LYS A 58 -4.21 11.74 -5.99
N ASP A 59 -3.14 11.72 -6.79
CA ASP A 59 -1.74 11.90 -6.38
C ASP A 59 -1.12 10.74 -5.57
N PHE A 60 -1.88 9.68 -5.25
CA PHE A 60 -1.39 8.50 -4.51
C PHE A 60 -1.56 7.16 -5.24
N GLY A 61 -2.48 7.06 -6.20
CA GLY A 61 -2.78 5.82 -6.93
C GLY A 61 -3.94 5.04 -6.31
N LEU A 62 -3.95 3.71 -6.47
CA LEU A 62 -5.01 2.84 -5.97
C LEU A 62 -4.81 2.54 -4.48
N LEU A 63 -5.82 2.76 -3.65
CA LEU A 63 -5.80 2.32 -2.24
C LEU A 63 -6.10 0.82 -2.18
N ILE A 64 -5.07 0.01 -1.99
CA ILE A 64 -5.12 -1.46 -2.06
C ILE A 64 -5.11 -2.16 -0.69
N GLY A 65 -4.98 -1.41 0.40
CA GLY A 65 -5.08 -1.97 1.75
C GLY A 65 -5.14 -0.92 2.84
N ILE A 66 -5.81 -1.25 3.94
CA ILE A 66 -5.88 -0.45 5.18
C ILE A 66 -5.58 -1.39 6.34
N TYR A 67 -4.55 -1.08 7.12
CA TYR A 67 -4.03 -1.97 8.15
C TYR A 67 -3.97 -1.24 9.48
N LEU A 68 -4.50 -1.89 10.53
CA LEU A 68 -4.26 -1.49 11.91
C LEU A 68 -2.97 -2.17 12.38
N ILE A 69 -1.96 -1.38 12.73
CA ILE A 69 -0.65 -1.86 13.17
C ILE A 69 -0.52 -1.59 14.67
N GLU A 70 -0.57 -2.63 15.49
CA GLU A 70 -0.52 -2.48 16.96
C GLU A 70 0.87 -2.09 17.49
N SER A 71 1.93 -2.34 16.72
CA SER A 71 3.28 -1.83 17.01
C SER A 71 3.38 -0.32 16.77
N GLU A 72 4.40 0.33 17.35
CA GLU A 72 4.60 1.79 17.20
C GLU A 72 4.66 2.23 15.72
N ASP A 73 5.36 1.44 14.89
CA ASP A 73 5.51 1.67 13.44
C ASP A 73 5.48 0.35 12.65
N LEU A 74 5.19 0.47 11.34
CA LEU A 74 5.24 -0.60 10.36
C LEU A 74 6.68 -0.75 9.85
N SER A 75 7.27 -1.94 9.94
CA SER A 75 8.61 -2.19 9.39
C SER A 75 8.58 -2.42 7.88
N VAL A 76 9.72 -2.22 7.21
CA VAL A 76 9.87 -2.51 5.77
C VAL A 76 9.57 -3.97 5.46
N GLU A 77 10.04 -4.89 6.31
CA GLU A 77 9.83 -6.33 6.15
C GLU A 77 8.35 -6.68 6.26
N GLN A 78 7.68 -6.22 7.33
CA GLN A 78 6.24 -6.44 7.52
C GLN A 78 5.42 -5.85 6.36
N GLY A 79 5.74 -4.62 5.94
CA GLY A 79 5.06 -3.98 4.82
C GLY A 79 5.29 -4.72 3.50
N SER A 80 6.49 -5.24 3.25
CA SER A 80 6.80 -6.03 2.07
C SER A 80 6.09 -7.39 2.07
N GLU A 81 5.94 -8.02 3.24
CA GLU A 81 5.13 -9.24 3.39
C GLU A 81 3.65 -8.99 3.10
N LEU A 82 3.10 -7.87 3.60
CA LEU A 82 1.72 -7.46 3.30
C LEU A 82 1.52 -7.19 1.81
N PHE A 83 2.49 -6.55 1.15
CA PHE A 83 2.43 -6.29 -0.28
C PHE A 83 2.57 -7.57 -1.10
N GLU A 84 3.51 -8.46 -0.75
CA GLU A 84 3.65 -9.78 -1.40
C GLU A 84 2.35 -10.58 -1.25
N LYS A 85 1.71 -10.54 -0.08
CA LYS A 85 0.39 -11.15 0.12
C LYS A 85 -0.67 -10.58 -0.83
N PHE A 86 -0.78 -9.26 -0.94
CA PHE A 86 -1.70 -8.62 -1.89
C PHE A 86 -1.45 -9.10 -3.32
N LEU A 87 -0.19 -9.15 -3.77
CA LEU A 87 0.16 -9.60 -5.12
C LEU A 87 -0.26 -11.06 -5.36
N ASN A 88 -0.09 -11.94 -4.37
CA ASN A 88 -0.55 -13.33 -4.45
C ASN A 88 -2.08 -13.42 -4.54
N ASP A 89 -2.80 -12.66 -3.70
CA ASP A 89 -4.27 -12.65 -3.68
C ASP A 89 -4.85 -12.15 -5.02
N GLN A 90 -4.12 -11.26 -5.71
CA GLN A 90 -4.46 -10.76 -7.05
C GLN A 90 -3.98 -11.68 -8.19
N ASN A 91 -3.38 -12.85 -7.90
CA ASN A 91 -2.74 -13.75 -8.86
C ASN A 91 -1.70 -13.06 -9.76
N ILE A 92 -1.04 -12.02 -9.23
CA ILE A 92 0.04 -11.35 -9.94
C ILE A 92 1.28 -12.21 -9.85
N VAL A 93 1.70 -12.58 -8.64
CA VAL A 93 2.91 -13.40 -8.34
C VAL A 93 2.56 -14.84 -8.00
#